data_AF-A0A5C1I3P2-F1
#
_entry.id   AF-A0A5C1I3P2-F1
#
_cell.length_a   1.000
_cell.length_b   1.000
_cell.length_c   1.000
_cell.angle_alpha   90.00
_cell.angle_beta   90.00
_cell.angle_gamma   90.00
#
_symmetry.space_group_name_H-M   'P 1'
#
loop_
_entity.id
_entity.type
_entity.pdbx_description
1 polymer ?
#
loop_
_entity_poly.entity_id
_entity_poly.type
_entity_poly.pdbx_seq_one_letter_code
_entity_poly.pdbx_strand_id
1 'polypeptide(L)'
;MAAIQEFEITYQGLAATVAEHSLKHGRVFHIDFAQPTMMPLVITVAYDSDDKKFWTSIPEGRQELAEEVGKLVAGYIRNKKKEICATTTVKKSPVLSLFD
;
A
#
# COMPACT_ATOMS: atom_id res chain seq x y z
N MET A 1 -14.52 12.81 10.46
CA MET A 1 -13.16 13.02 9.91
C MET A 1 -12.70 11.70 9.33
N ALA A 2 -12.61 11.58 8.01
CA ALA A 2 -12.08 10.36 7.39
C ALA A 2 -10.59 10.28 7.70
N ALA A 3 -10.14 9.17 8.28
CA ALA A 3 -8.71 8.95 8.49
C ALA A 3 -8.05 8.81 7.12
N ILE A 4 -7.11 9.70 6.81
CA ILE A 4 -6.25 9.63 5.64
C ILE A 4 -4.98 8.92 6.10
N GLN A 5 -4.62 7.81 5.46
CA GLN A 5 -3.34 7.15 5.70
C GLN A 5 -2.49 7.28 4.45
N GLU A 6 -1.44 8.07 4.53
CA GLU A 6 -0.43 8.20 3.48
C GLU A 6 0.79 7.36 3.81
N PHE A 7 1.34 6.71 2.78
CA PHE A 7 2.58 5.94 2.87
C PHE A 7 3.26 5.90 1.52
N GLU A 8 4.58 5.71 1.53
CA GLU A 8 5.38 5.66 0.31
C GLU A 8 5.65 4.20 -0.08
N ILE A 9 5.59 3.93 -1.38
CA ILE A 9 5.96 2.65 -1.99
C ILE A 9 6.96 2.87 -3.12
N THR A 10 7.68 1.81 -3.48
CA THR A 10 8.52 1.81 -4.68
C THR A 10 7.85 0.99 -5.78
N TYR A 11 7.51 1.62 -6.90
CA TYR A 11 6.95 0.98 -8.08
C TYR A 11 7.93 1.13 -9.25
N GLN A 12 8.36 0.00 -9.84
CA GLN A 12 9.36 -0.02 -10.93
C GLN A 12 10.65 0.78 -10.64
N GLY A 13 11.10 0.80 -9.39
CA GLY A 13 12.30 1.55 -8.97
C GLY A 13 12.08 3.05 -8.73
N LEU A 14 10.82 3.51 -8.80
CA LEU A 14 10.44 4.90 -8.57
C LEU A 14 9.64 5.03 -7.29
N ALA A 15 9.86 6.11 -6.56
CA ALA A 15 9.06 6.45 -5.39
C ALA A 15 7.65 6.88 -5.82
N ALA A 16 6.64 6.34 -5.16
CA ALA A 16 5.25 6.72 -5.33
C ALA A 16 4.59 6.87 -3.96
N THR A 17 3.87 7.98 -3.78
CA THR A 17 3.13 8.29 -2.55
C THR A 17 1.72 7.79 -2.70
N VAL A 18 1.26 6.96 -1.75
CA VAL A 18 -0.09 6.38 -1.75
C VAL A 18 -0.88 6.98 -0.60
N ALA A 19 -2.01 7.61 -0.91
CA ALA A 19 -2.98 8.09 0.06
C ALA A 19 -4.22 7.19 0.08
N GLU A 20 -4.41 6.45 1.19
CA GLU A 20 -5.63 5.69 1.46
C GLU A 20 -6.73 6.63 1.97
N HIS A 21 -7.86 6.61 1.27
CA HIS A 21 -9.11 7.22 1.67
C HIS A 21 -10.15 6.13 2.00
N SER A 22 -10.56 6.08 3.25
CA SER A 22 -11.66 5.21 3.69
C SER A 22 -13.01 5.91 3.45
N LEU A 23 -13.81 5.38 2.53
CA LEU A 23 -15.16 5.84 2.22
C LEU A 23 -16.21 4.88 2.80
N LYS A 24 -17.47 5.31 2.88
CA LYS A 24 -18.58 4.45 3.37
C LYS A 24 -18.79 3.19 2.53
N HIS A 25 -18.50 3.25 1.22
CA HIS A 25 -18.70 2.13 0.28
C HIS A 25 -17.42 1.37 -0.06
N GLY A 26 -16.26 1.74 0.49
CA GLY A 26 -15.01 1.07 0.14
C GLY A 26 -13.77 1.88 0.49
N ARG A 27 -12.62 1.38 0.05
CA ARG A 27 -11.33 2.07 0.18
C ARG A 27 -10.83 2.50 -1.17
N VAL A 28 -10.38 3.73 -1.24
CA VAL A 28 -9.80 4.31 -2.44
C VAL A 28 -8.36 4.66 -2.11
N PHE A 29 -7.46 4.42 -3.05
CA PHE A 29 -6.04 4.69 -2.90
C PHE A 29 -5.64 5.62 -4.03
N HIS A 30 -5.20 6.81 -3.69
CA HIS A 30 -4.64 7.76 -4.64
C HIS A 30 -3.13 7.58 -4.68
N ILE A 31 -2.59 7.29 -5.86
CA ILE A 31 -1.17 7.09 -6.08
C ILE A 31 -0.63 8.27 -6.87
N ASP A 32 0.26 9.00 -6.23
CA ASP A 32 1.03 10.08 -6.82
C ASP A 32 2.44 9.56 -7.13
N PHE A 33 2.82 9.61 -8.40
CA PHE A 33 4.15 9.17 -8.81
C PHE A 33 5.10 10.36 -8.75
N ALA A 34 6.30 10.17 -8.21
CA ALA A 34 7.31 11.24 -8.18
C ALA A 34 7.78 11.66 -9.59
N GLN A 35 7.47 10.86 -10.63
CA GLN A 35 7.77 11.22 -12.02
C GLN A 35 6.72 12.18 -12.59
N PRO A 36 7.12 13.35 -13.12
CA PRO A 36 6.19 14.31 -13.72
C PRO A 36 5.51 13.79 -14.99
N THR A 37 6.09 12.78 -15.65
CA THR A 37 5.55 12.16 -16.86
C THR A 37 4.43 11.15 -16.57
N MET A 38 4.34 10.65 -15.34
CA MET A 38 3.30 9.70 -14.94
C MET A 38 2.14 10.46 -14.32
N MET A 39 0.95 10.29 -14.91
CA MET A 39 -0.26 10.84 -14.30
C MET A 39 -0.62 10.07 -13.04
N PRO A 40 -1.12 10.76 -12.00
CA PRO A 40 -1.60 10.10 -10.79
C PRO A 40 -2.68 9.08 -11.13
N LEU A 41 -2.73 8.03 -10.32
CA LEU A 41 -3.65 6.93 -10.50
C LEU A 41 -4.50 6.78 -9.25
N VAL A 42 -5.82 6.70 -9.40
CA VAL A 42 -6.67 6.27 -8.31
C VAL A 42 -6.98 4.79 -8.53
N ILE A 43 -6.79 3.97 -7.49
CA ILE A 43 -7.20 2.57 -7.50
C ILE A 43 -8.16 2.31 -6.35
N THR A 44 -9.04 1.33 -6.53
CA THR A 44 -9.97 0.90 -5.50
C THR A 44 -10.18 -0.60 -5.58
N VAL A 45 -10.68 -1.19 -4.49
CA VAL A 45 -11.08 -2.60 -4.47
C VAL A 45 -12.56 -2.67 -4.82
N ALA A 46 -12.84 -3.27 -5.97
CA ALA A 46 -14.20 -3.58 -6.41
C ALA A 46 -14.52 -5.06 -6.19
N TYR A 47 -15.81 -5.38 -6.23
CA TYR A 47 -16.33 -6.75 -6.13
C TYR A 47 -17.03 -7.08 -7.43
N ASP A 48 -16.73 -8.26 -7.97
CA ASP A 48 -17.42 -8.78 -9.15
C ASP A 48 -18.77 -9.41 -8.77
N SER A 49 -19.56 -9.85 -9.75
CA SER A 49 -20.84 -10.55 -9.54
C SER A 49 -20.69 -11.86 -8.76
N ASP A 50 -19.48 -12.43 -8.77
CA ASP A 50 -19.08 -13.60 -7.97
C ASP A 50 -18.54 -13.25 -6.57
N ASP A 51 -18.73 -12.02 -6.08
CA ASP A 51 -18.16 -11.51 -4.81
C ASP A 51 -16.62 -11.56 -4.74
N LYS A 52 -15.95 -11.71 -5.89
CA LYS A 52 -14.49 -11.73 -5.98
C LYS A 52 -13.95 -10.31 -5.92
N LYS A 53 -13.01 -10.09 -5.00
CA LYS A 53 -12.32 -8.80 -4.86
C LYS A 53 -11.28 -8.64 -5.96
N PHE A 54 -11.34 -7.54 -6.69
CA PHE A 54 -10.33 -7.16 -7.68
C PHE A 54 -9.93 -5.70 -7.53
N TRP A 55 -8.70 -5.40 -7.94
CA TRP A 55 -8.19 -4.03 -7.99
C TRP A 55 -8.60 -3.39 -9.31
N THR A 56 -9.16 -2.19 -9.25
CA THR A 56 -9.58 -1.44 -10.43
C THR A 56 -9.06 -0.01 -10.38
N SER A 57 -8.79 0.58 -11.55
CA SER A 57 -8.35 1.98 -11.70
C SER A 57 -9.50 2.92 -12.03
N ILE A 58 -9.41 4.15 -11.53
CA ILE A 58 -10.22 5.29 -11.92
C ILE A 58 -9.22 6.41 -12.28
N PRO A 59 -9.08 6.86 -13.54
CA PRO A 59 -9.86 6.54 -14.75
C PRO A 59 -9.66 5.12 -15.31
N GLU A 60 -10.62 4.68 -16.13
CA GLU A 60 -10.60 3.38 -16.82
C GLU A 60 -9.44 3.28 -17.84
N GLY A 61 -8.98 2.06 -18.11
CA GLY A 61 -7.90 1.79 -19.07
C GLY A 61 -6.50 1.60 -18.46
N ARG A 62 -6.38 1.59 -17.12
CA ARG A 62 -5.12 1.31 -16.41
C ARG A 62 -5.25 0.13 -15.44
N GLN A 63 -6.06 -0.86 -15.81
CA GLN A 63 -6.37 -1.98 -14.95
C GLN A 63 -5.13 -2.83 -14.62
N GLU A 64 -4.24 -3.05 -15.61
CA GLU A 64 -2.97 -3.75 -15.39
C GLU A 64 -2.14 -3.07 -14.30
N LEU A 65 -1.99 -1.74 -14.39
CA LEU A 65 -1.29 -0.93 -13.41
C LEU A 65 -1.97 -0.98 -12.03
N ALA A 66 -3.31 -0.96 -12.00
CA ALA A 66 -4.06 -1.08 -10.76
C ALA A 66 -3.86 -2.42 -10.06
N GLU A 67 -3.81 -3.52 -10.82
CA GLU A 67 -3.54 -4.84 -10.29
C GLU A 67 -2.12 -4.96 -9.74
N GLU A 68 -1.13 -4.42 -10.45
CA GLU A 68 0.26 -4.42 -9.99
C GLU A 68 0.45 -3.59 -8.71
N VAL A 69 0.03 -2.32 -8.76
CA VAL A 69 0.17 -1.40 -7.62
C VAL A 69 -0.72 -1.84 -6.47
N GLY A 70 -1.92 -2.34 -6.75
CA GLY A 70 -2.85 -2.88 -5.76
C GLY A 70 -2.27 -4.07 -4.99
N LYS A 71 -1.52 -4.97 -5.65
CA LYS A 71 -0.79 -6.05 -4.97
C LYS A 71 0.29 -5.51 -4.03
N LEU A 72 1.02 -4.47 -4.44
CA LEU A 72 2.04 -3.83 -3.59
C LEU A 72 1.41 -3.17 -2.36
N VAL A 73 0.32 -2.42 -2.56
CA VAL A 73 -0.47 -1.80 -1.48
C VAL A 73 -1.03 -2.84 -0.52
N ALA A 74 -1.62 -3.93 -1.05
CA ALA A 74 -2.12 -5.03 -0.23
C ALA A 74 -1.00 -5.68 0.60
N GLY A 75 0.17 -5.89 -0.03
CA GLY A 75 1.37 -6.41 0.62
C GLY A 75 1.84 -5.52 1.75
N TYR A 76 1.95 -4.21 1.49
CA TYR A 76 2.36 -3.22 2.48
C TYR A 76 1.40 -3.17 3.67
N ILE A 77 0.09 -3.09 3.43
CA ILE A 77 -0.93 -3.05 4.49
C ILE A 77 -0.91 -4.35 5.30
N ARG A 78 -0.76 -5.50 4.64
CA ARG A 78 -0.66 -6.80 5.30
C ARG A 78 0.60 -6.89 6.17
N ASN A 79 1.74 -6.39 5.68
CA ASN A 79 2.98 -6.40 6.43
C ASN A 79 2.95 -5.41 7.60
N LYS A 80 2.43 -4.20 7.42
CA LYS A 80 2.19 -3.22 8.48
C LYS A 80 1.33 -3.81 9.59
N LYS A 81 0.25 -4.54 9.26
CA LYS A 81 -0.55 -5.29 10.25
C LYS A 81 0.25 -6.37 10.99
N LYS A 82 1.21 -7.02 10.31
CA LYS A 82 2.07 -8.04 10.90
C LYS A 82 3.12 -7.42 11.83
N GLU A 83 3.66 -6.25 11.50
CA GLU A 83 4.60 -5.50 12.35
C GLU A 83 3.92 -5.01 13.64
N ILE A 84 2.66 -4.57 13.57
CA ILE A 84 1.86 -4.23 14.75
C ILE A 84 1.60 -5.47 15.65
N CYS A 85 1.70 -6.68 15.11
CA CYS A 85 1.53 -7.94 15.85
C CYS A 85 2.88 -8.59 16.26
N ALA A 86 4.02 -8.09 15.80
CA ALA A 86 5.34 -8.67 16.04
C ALA A 86 6.26 -7.85 16.97
N THR A 87 5.82 -6.70 17.49
CA THR A 87 6.55 -5.94 18.53
C THR A 87 6.20 -6.43 19.94
N THR A 88 6.17 -7.74 20.14
CA THR A 88 6.40 -8.37 21.47
C THR A 88 7.36 -9.54 21.34
N THR A 89 8.42 -9.40 20.54
CA THR A 89 9.59 -10.26 20.72
C THR A 89 10.84 -9.41 20.80
N VAL A 90 11.28 -9.30 22.05
CA VAL A 90 12.46 -8.61 22.54
C VAL A 90 13.67 -8.94 21.65
N LYS A 91 14.17 -7.94 20.92
CA LYS A 91 15.60 -7.88 20.57
C LYS A 91 16.38 -7.76 21.89
N LYS A 92 16.73 -8.89 22.50
CA LYS A 92 17.89 -8.94 23.39
C LYS A 92 19.08 -9.03 22.47
N SER A 93 19.59 -7.86 22.09
CA SER A 93 20.96 -7.72 21.62
C SER A 93 21.89 -8.42 22.61
N PRO A 94 22.92 -9.09 22.11
CA PRO A 94 24.24 -8.86 22.67
C PRO A 94 25.09 -8.24 21.56
N VAL A 95 25.28 -6.93 21.68
CA VAL A 95 26.41 -6.23 21.08
C VAL A 95 27.68 -6.79 21.71
N LEU A 96 28.65 -7.07 20.83
CA LEU A 96 30.10 -7.12 21.03
C LEU A 96 30.65 -7.33 22.46
N SER A 97 31.43 -8.41 22.57
CA SER A 97 32.72 -8.50 23.27
C SER A 97 33.21 -7.26 24.03
N LEU A 98 33.42 -7.42 25.34
CA LEU A 98 34.31 -6.59 26.16
C LEU A 98 35.02 -7.50 27.17
N PHE A 99 36.35 -7.34 27.25
CA PHE A 99 37.34 -8.04 28.08
C PHE A 99 36.99 -8.18 29.57
N ASP A 100 37.26 -9.37 30.16
CA ASP A 100 38.33 -9.65 31.16
C ASP A 100 38.53 -11.18 31.23
#